data_AF-I9PLX7-F1
#
_entry.id   AF-I9PLX7-F1
#
_cell.length_a   1.000
_cell.length_b   1.000
_cell.length_c   1.000
_cell.angle_alpha   90.00
_cell.angle_beta   90.00
_cell.angle_gamma   90.00
#
_symmetry.space_group_name_H-M   'P 1'
#
loop_
_entity.id
_entity.type
_entity.pdbx_description
1 polymer ?
#
loop_
_entity_poly.entity_id
_entity_poly.type
_entity_poly.pdbx_seq_one_letter_code
_entity_poly.pdbx_strand_id
1 'polypeptide(L)'
;MLLFNCNEHIYKIYSNQSFEDICSIAYKNEKAFCIVLVDSTQELSRRYCLNLKNKGFVDTSKAIYNIADVNISSNAWYMKWLCPLSLPLTCVFSDTGTLIDLIPGATKETFLYTTEAISDMKITNYHYPNRFKIPKYNVIHLLNQVLKCKMDLNQGIYIPTALNNSIDSLVYPYSVYLGMVGELMDNDTIETKTLANLMMKLENPYYLELFKNEFITAKKVLNPNFKIDDEPNIRVNSEVVSLSDCTVSEDNVFVISIYNDGKYPLKVSRIFTSCSCLNLLDHTDEFVVSPNDSAMVSFNFKSEESGEVIRDVFITSNAINKPILYVKILASIY
;
A
#
# COMPACT_ATOMS: atom_id res chain seq x y z
N MET A 1 22.85 9.15 52.44
CA MET A 1 24.07 8.77 51.67
C MET A 1 23.81 7.34 51.19
N LEU A 2 23.57 7.00 49.94
CA LEU A 2 23.48 7.69 48.65
C LEU A 2 22.25 7.10 47.94
N LEU A 3 21.35 7.96 47.45
CA LEU A 3 20.32 7.60 46.47
C LEU A 3 21.02 7.50 45.11
N PHE A 4 21.06 6.31 44.52
CA PHE A 4 21.40 6.17 43.11
C PHE A 4 20.12 6.04 42.30
N ASN A 5 19.62 7.20 41.88
CA ASN A 5 18.66 7.31 40.79
C ASN A 5 19.44 7.15 39.48
N CYS A 6 19.51 5.93 38.95
CA CYS A 6 19.98 5.69 37.59
C CYS A 6 18.81 5.94 36.62
N ASN A 7 18.52 7.22 36.36
CA ASN A 7 17.78 7.62 35.16
C ASN A 7 18.73 7.45 33.96
N GLU A 8 18.93 6.23 33.50
CA GLU A 8 19.34 6.02 32.12
C GLU A 8 18.19 6.50 31.24
N HIS A 9 18.41 7.54 30.44
CA HIS A 9 17.47 7.94 29.39
C HIS A 9 17.38 6.82 28.35
N ILE A 10 16.50 5.84 28.60
CA ILE A 10 16.28 4.69 27.73
C ILE A 10 15.72 5.19 26.39
N TYR A 11 16.48 4.91 25.33
CA TYR A 11 16.05 4.94 23.94
C TYR A 11 14.71 4.20 23.82
N LYS A 12 13.61 4.93 23.61
CA LYS A 12 12.29 4.30 23.46
C LYS A 12 11.94 4.18 21.98
N ILE A 13 12.75 3.38 21.28
CA ILE A 13 12.39 2.83 19.98
C ILE A 13 11.63 1.54 20.26
N TYR A 14 10.34 1.56 19.99
CA TYR A 14 9.45 0.42 20.03
C TYR A 14 9.37 -0.22 18.65
N SER A 15 8.79 -1.42 18.61
CA SER A 15 8.51 -2.11 17.35
C SER A 15 7.13 -2.74 17.41
N ASN A 16 6.36 -2.51 16.35
CA ASN A 16 5.06 -3.12 16.09
C ASN A 16 4.05 -2.98 17.24
N GLN A 17 4.15 -1.90 18.03
CA GLN A 17 3.14 -1.58 19.02
C GLN A 17 1.89 -1.06 18.31
N SER A 18 0.72 -1.30 18.90
CA SER A 18 -0.53 -0.72 18.40
C SER A 18 -0.50 0.80 18.44
N PHE A 19 -1.36 1.44 17.65
CA PHE A 19 -1.48 2.90 17.66
C PHE A 19 -1.91 3.39 19.05
N GLU A 20 -2.88 2.71 19.65
CA GLU A 20 -3.46 3.02 20.94
C GLU A 20 -2.41 2.93 22.06
N ASP A 21 -1.57 1.88 22.05
CA ASP A 21 -0.51 1.71 23.05
C ASP A 21 0.56 2.80 22.92
N ILE A 22 1.05 3.06 21.70
CA ILE A 22 2.10 4.06 21.50
C ILE A 22 1.60 5.47 21.80
N CYS A 23 0.36 5.77 21.42
CA CYS A 23 -0.29 7.04 21.75
C CYS A 23 -0.48 7.19 23.27
N SER A 24 -0.86 6.12 23.98
CA SER A 24 -0.96 6.14 25.45
C SER A 24 0.39 6.40 26.12
N ILE A 25 1.46 5.78 25.62
CA ILE A 25 2.82 6.03 26.10
C ILE A 25 3.21 7.49 25.82
N ALA A 26 2.95 8.00 24.62
CA ALA A 26 3.26 9.36 24.22
C ALA A 26 2.55 10.39 25.11
N TYR A 27 1.24 10.23 25.29
CA TYR A 27 0.43 11.07 26.16
C TYR A 27 0.95 11.10 27.60
N LYS A 28 1.24 9.93 28.21
CA LYS A 28 1.78 9.84 29.58
C LYS A 28 3.15 10.49 29.76
N ASN A 29 3.92 10.62 28.68
CA ASN A 29 5.26 11.19 28.71
C ASN A 29 5.28 12.64 28.18
N GLU A 30 4.13 13.19 27.75
CA GLU A 30 4.02 14.53 27.15
C GLU A 30 5.01 14.71 25.98
N LYS A 31 5.12 13.69 25.12
CA LYS A 31 6.05 13.67 23.99
C LYS A 31 5.35 13.36 22.68
N ALA A 32 5.79 14.04 21.62
CA ALA A 32 5.50 13.61 20.26
C ALA A 32 5.97 12.16 20.04
N PHE A 33 5.32 11.49 19.09
CA PHE A 33 5.75 10.17 18.67
C PHE A 33 5.76 10.04 17.16
N CYS A 34 6.56 9.10 16.68
CA CYS A 34 6.68 8.75 15.28
C CYS A 34 6.28 7.29 15.10
N ILE A 35 5.40 7.03 14.13
CA ILE A 35 5.22 5.68 13.59
C ILE A 35 5.96 5.64 12.26
N VAL A 36 6.95 4.76 12.17
CA VAL A 36 7.75 4.59 10.95
C VAL A 36 7.27 3.33 10.26
N LEU A 37 6.63 3.49 9.11
CA LEU A 37 6.24 2.38 8.27
C LEU A 37 7.47 1.89 7.52
N VAL A 38 7.77 0.60 7.66
CA VAL A 38 8.90 -0.05 7.02
C VAL A 38 8.45 -1.33 6.35
N ASP A 39 9.14 -1.72 5.29
CA ASP A 39 9.10 -3.08 4.76
C ASP A 39 10.48 -3.69 5.04
N SER A 40 10.57 -4.62 5.99
CA SER A 40 11.84 -5.20 6.44
C SER A 40 12.59 -5.99 5.36
N THR A 41 11.92 -6.31 4.25
CA THR A 41 12.55 -6.93 3.08
C THR A 41 13.31 -5.92 2.22
N GLN A 42 12.97 -4.62 2.32
CA GLN A 42 13.56 -3.56 1.51
C GLN A 42 14.82 -2.96 2.15
N GLU A 43 15.86 -2.79 1.34
CA GLU A 43 17.14 -2.24 1.80
C GLU A 43 17.03 -0.80 2.33
N LEU A 44 16.20 0.04 1.71
CA LEU A 44 16.01 1.42 2.16
C LEU A 44 15.38 1.48 3.57
N SER A 45 14.45 0.59 3.87
CA SER A 45 13.83 0.44 5.19
C SER A 45 14.83 -0.04 6.25
N ARG A 46 15.71 -0.99 5.90
CA ARG A 46 16.80 -1.43 6.78
C ARG A 46 17.77 -0.29 7.07
N ARG A 47 18.13 0.49 6.04
CA ARG A 47 18.98 1.68 6.16
C ARG A 47 18.38 2.74 7.07
N TYR A 48 17.07 2.98 7.00
CA TYR A 48 16.38 3.87 7.95
C TYR A 48 16.59 3.40 9.39
N CYS A 49 16.33 2.11 9.66
CA CYS A 49 16.44 1.56 11.00
C CYS A 49 17.87 1.66 11.56
N LEU A 50 18.88 1.50 10.70
CA LEU A 50 20.29 1.71 11.07
C LEU A 50 20.58 3.19 11.38
N ASN A 51 20.11 4.10 10.54
CA ASN A 51 20.30 5.54 10.73
C ASN A 51 19.60 6.06 11.99
N LEU A 52 18.41 5.54 12.31
CA LEU A 52 17.68 5.91 13.53
C LEU A 52 18.44 5.54 14.81
N LYS A 53 19.19 4.43 14.78
CA LYS A 53 20.03 3.99 15.91
C LYS A 53 21.34 4.78 16.03
N ASN A 54 21.68 5.59 15.02
CA ASN A 54 22.90 6.38 15.01
C ASN A 54 22.67 7.73 15.73
N LYS A 55 23.25 7.87 16.92
CA LYS A 55 23.13 9.08 17.76
C LYS A 55 23.75 10.33 17.13
N GLY A 56 24.64 10.19 16.15
CA GLY A 56 25.15 11.33 15.37
C GLY A 56 24.16 11.86 14.34
N PHE A 57 23.05 11.15 14.11
CA PHE A 57 22.03 11.46 13.11
C PHE A 57 20.69 11.87 13.73
N VAL A 58 20.26 11.21 14.81
CA VAL A 58 18.93 11.42 15.41
C VAL A 58 19.03 11.57 16.92
N ASP A 59 18.43 12.63 17.45
CA ASP A 59 18.20 12.79 18.88
C ASP A 59 16.89 12.11 19.28
N THR A 60 16.96 10.81 19.56
CA THR A 60 15.81 9.99 19.97
C THR A 60 15.30 10.32 21.38
N SER A 61 15.87 11.30 22.07
CA SER A 61 15.34 11.75 23.36
C SER A 61 14.10 12.64 23.21
N LYS A 62 13.95 13.27 22.03
CA LYS A 62 12.91 14.27 21.74
C LYS A 62 11.55 13.68 21.39
N ALA A 63 11.51 12.46 20.87
CA ALA A 63 10.27 11.78 20.50
C ALA A 63 10.36 10.28 20.74
N ILE A 64 9.20 9.65 20.86
CA ILE A 64 9.06 8.20 20.90
C ILE A 64 9.00 7.68 19.46
N TYR A 65 9.71 6.60 19.13
CA TYR A 65 9.64 5.99 17.81
C TYR A 65 9.02 4.60 17.90
N ASN A 66 8.11 4.26 17.01
CA ASN A 66 7.55 2.92 16.83
C ASN A 66 7.78 2.47 15.39
N ILE A 67 8.63 1.46 15.20
CA ILE A 67 8.87 0.87 13.88
C ILE A 67 7.75 -0.13 13.58
N ALA A 68 6.93 0.16 12.58
CA ALA A 68 5.82 -0.69 12.15
C ALA A 68 6.17 -1.38 10.83
N ASP A 69 6.47 -2.67 10.89
CA ASP A 69 6.68 -3.49 9.70
C ASP A 69 5.33 -3.78 9.03
N VAL A 70 5.15 -3.32 7.79
CA VAL A 70 3.89 -3.43 7.05
C VAL A 70 3.57 -4.86 6.63
N ASN A 71 4.54 -5.78 6.69
CA ASN A 71 4.35 -7.20 6.45
C ASN A 71 3.65 -7.92 7.62
N ILE A 72 3.53 -7.26 8.78
CA ILE A 72 2.78 -7.78 9.92
C ILE A 72 1.31 -7.38 9.78
N SER A 73 0.41 -8.36 9.89
CA SER A 73 -1.02 -8.18 9.65
C SER A 73 -1.66 -7.09 10.51
N SER A 74 -1.22 -6.90 11.77
CA SER A 74 -1.70 -5.84 12.66
C SER A 74 -1.36 -4.43 12.18
N ASN A 75 -0.35 -4.28 11.31
CA ASN A 75 0.10 -3.01 10.75
C ASN A 75 -0.41 -2.79 9.32
N ALA A 76 -0.99 -3.80 8.66
CA ALA A 76 -1.40 -3.72 7.27
C ALA A 76 -2.41 -2.59 6.98
N TRP A 77 -3.19 -2.19 8.00
CA TRP A 77 -4.13 -1.08 7.86
C TRP A 77 -3.46 0.28 7.63
N TYR A 78 -2.19 0.48 8.03
CA TYR A 78 -1.46 1.72 7.74
C TYR A 78 -1.27 1.92 6.24
N MET A 79 -1.02 0.84 5.50
CA MET A 79 -0.92 0.88 4.03
C MET A 79 -2.25 1.26 3.39
N LYS A 80 -3.36 0.78 3.97
CA LYS A 80 -4.72 1.12 3.55
C LYS A 80 -5.04 2.58 3.83
N TRP A 81 -4.72 3.06 5.03
CA TRP A 81 -4.97 4.43 5.46
C TRP A 81 -4.16 5.46 4.67
N LEU A 82 -2.85 5.28 4.55
CA LEU A 82 -1.97 6.30 3.98
C LEU A 82 -1.77 6.16 2.47
N CYS A 83 -1.97 4.96 1.92
CA CYS A 83 -1.68 4.62 0.52
C CYS A 83 -0.30 5.16 0.05
N PRO A 84 0.80 4.86 0.79
CA PRO A 84 2.09 5.49 0.53
C PRO A 84 2.64 5.12 -0.85
N LEU A 85 3.37 6.06 -1.47
CA LEU A 85 4.07 5.80 -2.74
C LEU A 85 5.40 5.07 -2.55
N SER A 86 6.01 5.21 -1.38
CA SER A 86 7.29 4.57 -1.05
C SER A 86 7.40 4.32 0.45
N LEU A 87 8.23 3.34 0.79
CA LEU A 87 8.66 3.07 2.15
C LEU A 87 10.18 3.25 2.22
N PRO A 88 10.73 3.65 3.37
CA PRO A 88 10.04 3.90 4.63
C PRO A 88 9.32 5.26 4.65
N LEU A 89 8.28 5.36 5.49
CA LEU A 89 7.50 6.57 5.71
C LEU A 89 7.39 6.88 7.20
N THR A 90 7.89 8.03 7.62
CA THR A 90 7.77 8.51 9.00
C THR A 90 6.47 9.32 9.13
N CYS A 91 5.58 8.86 10.00
CA CYS A 91 4.36 9.57 10.39
C CYS A 91 4.62 10.23 11.75
N VAL A 92 4.65 11.56 11.80
CA VAL A 92 4.90 12.34 13.01
C VAL A 92 3.57 12.70 13.64
N PHE A 93 3.40 12.43 14.93
CA PHE A 93 2.18 12.68 15.69
C PHE A 93 2.43 13.57 16.90
N SER A 94 1.42 14.33 17.30
CA SER A 94 1.35 14.93 18.63
C SER A 94 1.28 13.84 19.70
N ASP A 95 1.52 14.21 20.96
CA ASP A 95 1.31 13.35 22.14
C ASP A 95 -0.14 12.84 22.28
N THR A 96 -1.10 13.57 21.72
CA THR A 96 -2.53 13.23 21.65
C THR A 96 -2.94 12.42 20.42
N GLY A 97 -2.00 12.08 19.54
CA GLY A 97 -2.26 11.22 18.37
C GLY A 97 -2.80 11.94 17.14
N THR A 98 -2.70 13.27 17.06
CA THR A 98 -2.96 14.01 15.81
C THR A 98 -1.78 13.85 14.87
N LEU A 99 -2.00 13.41 13.62
CA LEU A 99 -0.97 13.37 12.59
C LEU A 99 -0.54 14.80 12.24
N ILE A 100 0.74 15.09 12.45
CA ILE A 100 1.37 16.38 12.18
C ILE A 100 2.05 16.35 10.82
N ASP A 101 2.82 15.31 10.51
CA ASP A 101 3.63 15.29 9.30
C ASP A 101 3.84 13.88 8.72
N LEU A 102 4.13 13.81 7.42
CA LEU A 102 4.47 12.62 6.64
C LEU A 102 5.79 12.87 5.91
N ILE A 103 6.83 12.12 6.27
CA ILE A 103 8.20 12.34 5.83
C ILE A 103 8.79 11.02 5.30
N PRO A 104 8.88 10.85 3.96
CA PRO A 104 9.40 9.64 3.35
C PRO A 104 10.93 9.57 3.36
N GLY A 105 11.46 8.38 3.07
CA GLY A 105 12.88 8.16 2.81
C GLY A 105 13.69 7.87 4.08
N ALA A 106 15.01 7.80 3.92
CA ALA A 106 15.94 7.38 4.97
C ALA A 106 17.23 8.20 5.02
N THR A 107 17.22 9.41 4.43
CA THR A 107 18.41 10.26 4.31
C THR A 107 18.63 11.08 5.57
N LYS A 108 19.78 11.76 5.69
CA LYS A 108 20.02 12.71 6.78
C LYS A 108 18.95 13.81 6.82
N GLU A 109 18.54 14.27 5.65
CA GLU A 109 17.50 15.29 5.48
C GLU A 109 16.15 14.82 6.02
N THR A 110 15.75 13.56 5.78
CA THR A 110 14.55 12.95 6.38
C THR A 110 14.52 13.13 7.89
N PHE A 111 15.63 12.85 8.59
CA PHE A 111 15.70 12.97 10.05
C PHE A 111 15.76 14.42 10.55
N LEU A 112 16.37 15.33 9.78
CA LEU A 112 16.36 16.76 10.08
C LEU A 112 14.93 17.30 10.05
N TYR A 113 14.18 17.03 8.98
CA TYR A 113 12.78 17.44 8.89
C TYR A 113 11.87 16.74 9.89
N THR A 114 12.16 15.48 10.23
CA THR A 114 11.45 14.80 11.33
C THR A 114 11.65 15.55 12.65
N THR A 115 12.88 15.97 12.93
CA THR A 115 13.21 16.74 14.15
C THR A 115 12.56 18.12 14.14
N GLU A 116 12.52 18.79 12.99
CA GLU A 116 11.82 20.06 12.79
C GLU A 116 10.32 19.91 13.06
N ALA A 117 9.67 18.92 12.43
CA ALA A 117 8.25 18.64 12.63
C ALA A 117 7.90 18.37 14.11
N ILE A 118 8.75 17.61 14.80
CA ILE A 118 8.60 17.33 16.24
C ILE A 118 8.76 18.60 17.08
N SER A 119 9.76 19.44 16.77
CA SER A 119 10.10 20.61 17.58
C SER A 119 9.07 21.73 17.41
N ASP A 120 8.63 21.95 16.18
CA ASP A 120 7.73 23.05 15.82
C ASP A 120 6.25 22.65 15.88
N MET A 121 5.97 21.35 15.98
CA MET A 121 4.62 20.75 15.97
C MET A 121 3.80 21.20 14.75
N LYS A 122 4.46 21.24 13.59
CA LYS A 122 3.89 21.74 12.33
C LYS A 122 4.33 20.90 11.15
N ILE A 123 3.53 20.96 10.09
CA ILE A 123 3.85 20.37 8.79
C ILE A 123 5.08 21.08 8.23
N THR A 124 6.10 20.30 7.86
CA THR A 124 7.30 20.80 7.19
C THR A 124 7.10 20.91 5.69
N ASN A 125 7.96 21.70 5.05
CA ASN A 125 8.03 21.82 3.59
C ASN A 125 8.67 20.60 2.90
N TYR A 126 9.06 19.56 3.65
CA TYR A 126 9.61 18.35 3.06
C TYR A 126 8.61 17.69 2.12
N HIS A 127 9.06 17.37 0.91
CA HIS A 127 8.18 16.89 -0.14
C HIS A 127 7.59 15.51 0.22
N TYR A 128 6.25 15.43 0.22
CA TYR A 128 5.51 14.19 0.36
C TYR A 128 4.76 13.89 -0.95
N PRO A 129 5.31 13.04 -1.83
CA PRO A 129 4.58 12.59 -3.00
C PRO A 129 3.43 11.69 -2.51
N ASN A 130 2.21 11.98 -2.98
CA ASN A 130 1.02 11.26 -2.56
C ASN A 130 0.12 10.89 -3.74
N ARG A 131 -0.64 9.80 -3.60
CA ARG A 131 -1.56 9.29 -4.64
C ARG A 131 -2.80 10.15 -4.83
N PHE A 132 -3.14 10.97 -3.84
CA PHE A 132 -4.33 11.83 -3.83
C PHE A 132 -4.19 13.07 -4.72
N LYS A 133 -2.96 13.38 -5.19
CA LYS A 133 -2.66 14.52 -6.09
C LYS A 133 -3.11 15.88 -5.54
N ILE A 134 -3.21 16.01 -4.22
CA ILE A 134 -3.55 17.25 -3.52
C ILE A 134 -2.39 17.66 -2.59
N PRO A 135 -2.31 18.94 -2.18
CA PRO A 135 -1.24 19.42 -1.32
C PRO A 135 -1.16 18.67 0.00
N LYS A 136 0.08 18.43 0.48
CA LYS A 136 0.40 17.69 1.71
C LYS A 136 -0.42 18.14 2.92
N TYR A 137 -0.60 19.45 3.10
CA TYR A 137 -1.41 20.02 4.18
C TYR A 137 -2.86 19.51 4.16
N ASN A 138 -3.51 19.52 2.99
CA ASN A 138 -4.88 19.03 2.85
C ASN A 138 -4.96 17.52 3.09
N VAL A 139 -3.98 16.76 2.58
CA VAL A 139 -3.91 15.30 2.79
C VAL A 139 -3.85 14.97 4.28
N ILE A 140 -2.96 15.62 5.04
CA ILE A 140 -2.78 15.34 6.48
C ILE A 140 -4.08 15.63 7.25
N HIS A 141 -4.75 16.74 6.94
CA HIS A 141 -6.04 17.06 7.56
C HIS A 141 -7.11 15.98 7.29
N LEU A 142 -7.26 15.54 6.04
CA LEU A 142 -8.23 14.51 5.67
C LEU A 142 -7.85 13.14 6.26
N LEU A 143 -6.58 12.78 6.26
CA LEU A 143 -6.10 11.54 6.88
C LEU A 143 -6.33 11.50 8.39
N ASN A 144 -6.27 12.65 9.08
CA ASN A 144 -6.66 12.74 10.49
C ASN A 144 -8.15 12.41 10.70
N GLN A 145 -9.04 12.85 9.81
CA GLN A 145 -10.47 12.49 9.87
C GLN A 145 -10.66 10.98 9.71
N VAL A 146 -9.95 10.37 8.76
CA VAL A 146 -9.96 8.92 8.53
C VAL A 146 -9.44 8.16 9.75
N LEU A 147 -8.32 8.59 10.33
CA LEU A 147 -7.76 7.97 11.52
C LEU A 147 -8.73 8.07 12.70
N LYS A 148 -9.30 9.25 12.93
CA LYS A 148 -10.27 9.47 14.01
C LYS A 148 -11.47 8.54 13.87
N CYS A 149 -12.07 8.48 12.68
CA CYS A 149 -13.19 7.56 12.42
C CYS A 149 -12.81 6.10 12.66
N LYS A 150 -11.62 5.67 12.20
CA LYS A 150 -11.12 4.32 12.50
C LYS A 150 -11.04 4.05 14.00
N MET A 151 -10.47 4.97 14.77
CA MET A 151 -10.32 4.83 16.22
C MET A 151 -11.67 4.81 16.93
N ASP A 152 -12.62 5.63 16.49
CA ASP A 152 -13.97 5.66 17.04
C ASP A 152 -14.71 4.33 16.73
N LEU A 153 -14.62 3.83 15.50
CA LEU A 153 -15.21 2.53 15.12
C LEU A 153 -14.61 1.37 15.91
N ASN A 154 -13.30 1.38 16.19
CA ASN A 154 -12.65 0.40 17.07
C ASN A 154 -13.27 0.40 18.49
N GLN A 155 -13.84 1.52 18.93
CA GLN A 155 -14.52 1.69 20.22
C GLN A 155 -16.04 1.50 20.14
N GLY A 156 -16.58 1.12 18.97
CA GLY A 156 -18.01 0.99 18.74
C GLY A 156 -18.75 2.32 18.59
N ILE A 157 -18.03 3.40 18.29
CA ILE A 157 -18.58 4.74 18.08
C ILE A 157 -18.59 5.04 16.59
N TYR A 158 -19.73 5.48 16.06
CA TYR A 158 -19.84 5.99 14.71
C TYR A 158 -20.48 7.39 14.73
N ILE A 159 -19.92 8.29 13.92
CA ILE A 159 -20.44 9.64 13.73
C ILE A 159 -20.76 9.79 12.25
N PRO A 160 -22.05 9.75 11.87
CA PRO A 160 -22.46 9.99 10.50
C PRO A 160 -21.88 11.30 9.97
N THR A 161 -21.56 11.35 8.68
CA THR A 161 -20.98 12.51 7.97
C THR A 161 -19.53 12.88 8.30
N ALA A 162 -18.92 12.30 9.35
CA ALA A 162 -17.54 12.63 9.75
C ALA A 162 -16.50 12.38 8.64
N LEU A 163 -16.82 11.47 7.71
CA LEU A 163 -15.96 11.12 6.57
C LEU A 163 -16.34 11.76 5.25
N ASN A 164 -17.44 12.52 5.12
CA ASN A 164 -17.92 13.03 3.83
C ASN A 164 -16.83 13.78 3.07
N ASN A 165 -16.19 14.75 3.73
CA ASN A 165 -15.09 15.52 3.13
C ASN A 165 -13.92 14.62 2.70
N SER A 166 -13.58 13.62 3.51
CA SER A 166 -12.50 12.67 3.20
C SER A 166 -12.84 11.72 2.06
N ILE A 167 -14.10 11.27 1.96
CA ILE A 167 -14.60 10.45 0.86
C ILE A 167 -14.55 11.24 -0.44
N ASP A 168 -15.08 12.47 -0.43
CA ASP A 168 -15.19 13.32 -1.62
C ASP A 168 -13.81 13.82 -2.11
N SER A 169 -12.88 14.08 -1.18
CA SER A 169 -11.60 14.70 -1.51
C SER A 169 -10.47 13.71 -1.77
N LEU A 170 -10.38 12.60 -1.02
CA LEU A 170 -9.30 11.62 -1.19
C LEU A 170 -9.61 10.61 -2.29
N VAL A 171 -10.90 10.32 -2.54
CA VAL A 171 -11.38 9.42 -3.61
C VAL A 171 -10.62 8.10 -3.65
N TYR A 172 -10.67 7.36 -2.54
CA TYR A 172 -9.99 6.07 -2.38
C TYR A 172 -10.77 5.13 -1.44
N PRO A 173 -10.49 3.81 -1.47
CA PRO A 173 -11.39 2.82 -0.85
C PRO A 173 -11.51 2.91 0.67
N TYR A 174 -10.46 3.30 1.40
CA TYR A 174 -10.46 3.10 2.85
C TYR A 174 -11.47 3.98 3.59
N SER A 175 -11.59 5.26 3.21
CA SER A 175 -12.58 6.16 3.84
C SER A 175 -14.01 5.71 3.52
N VAL A 176 -14.27 5.26 2.29
CA VAL A 176 -15.57 4.71 1.90
C VAL A 176 -15.89 3.44 2.68
N TYR A 177 -14.90 2.56 2.85
CA TYR A 177 -15.04 1.32 3.63
C TYR A 177 -15.34 1.61 5.10
N LEU A 178 -14.63 2.54 5.75
CA LEU A 178 -14.92 2.90 7.15
C LEU A 178 -16.32 3.50 7.30
N GLY A 179 -16.75 4.36 6.37
CA GLY A 179 -18.13 4.85 6.33
C GLY A 179 -19.13 3.70 6.23
N MET A 180 -18.90 2.76 5.31
CA MET A 180 -19.78 1.59 5.13
C MET A 180 -19.84 0.72 6.40
N VAL A 181 -18.73 0.53 7.11
CA VAL A 181 -18.71 -0.18 8.39
C VAL A 181 -19.52 0.55 9.45
N GLY A 182 -19.42 1.88 9.50
CA GLY A 182 -20.22 2.71 10.40
C GLY A 182 -21.72 2.63 10.12
N GLU A 183 -22.14 2.77 8.86
CA GLU A 183 -23.54 2.65 8.46
C GLU A 183 -24.11 1.26 8.74
N LEU A 184 -23.28 0.20 8.61
CA LEU A 184 -23.65 -1.15 9.03
C LEU A 184 -23.88 -1.25 10.54
N MET A 185 -23.08 -0.56 11.36
CA MET A 185 -23.26 -0.52 12.82
C MET A 185 -24.58 0.17 13.21
N ASP A 186 -24.96 1.23 12.49
CA ASP A 186 -26.22 1.96 12.70
C ASP A 186 -27.44 1.26 12.06
N ASN A 187 -27.23 0.16 11.33
CA ASN A 187 -28.24 -0.57 10.56
C ASN A 187 -28.89 0.27 9.44
N ASP A 188 -28.21 1.29 8.91
CA ASP A 188 -28.68 2.05 7.75
C ASP A 188 -28.36 1.29 6.46
N THR A 189 -29.32 0.51 6.00
CA THR A 189 -29.18 -0.31 4.79
C THR A 189 -29.14 0.50 3.49
N ILE A 190 -29.64 1.74 3.49
CA ILE A 190 -29.69 2.58 2.29
C ILE A 190 -28.30 3.16 2.07
N GLU A 191 -27.76 3.84 3.09
CA GLU A 191 -26.44 4.48 2.98
C GLU A 191 -25.31 3.46 2.88
N THR A 192 -25.43 2.32 3.59
CA THR A 192 -24.54 1.17 3.41
C THR A 192 -24.44 0.72 1.95
N LYS A 193 -25.59 0.64 1.23
CA LYS A 193 -25.59 0.28 -0.21
C LYS A 193 -25.06 1.40 -1.09
N THR A 194 -25.30 2.68 -0.74
CA THR A 194 -24.71 3.82 -1.43
C THR A 194 -23.18 3.75 -1.41
N LEU A 195 -22.60 3.56 -0.22
CA LEU A 195 -21.15 3.46 -0.03
C LEU A 195 -20.57 2.18 -0.66
N ALA A 196 -21.28 1.06 -0.60
CA ALA A 196 -20.85 -0.15 -1.29
C ALA A 196 -20.82 0.01 -2.82
N ASN A 197 -21.78 0.73 -3.41
CA ASN A 197 -21.73 1.08 -4.83
C ASN A 197 -20.58 2.04 -5.15
N LEU A 198 -20.28 2.99 -4.26
CA LEU A 198 -19.12 3.88 -4.41
C LEU A 198 -17.81 3.09 -4.36
N MET A 199 -17.68 2.11 -3.46
CA MET A 199 -16.56 1.16 -3.46
C MET A 199 -16.40 0.53 -4.84
N MET A 200 -17.46 -0.04 -5.44
CA MET A 200 -17.35 -0.68 -6.75
C MET A 200 -16.83 0.26 -7.85
N LYS A 201 -17.16 1.55 -7.80
CA LYS A 201 -16.64 2.55 -8.75
C LYS A 201 -15.14 2.83 -8.59
N LEU A 202 -14.58 2.57 -7.42
CA LEU A 202 -13.15 2.72 -7.14
C LEU A 202 -12.35 1.46 -7.52
N GLU A 203 -13.00 0.33 -7.81
CA GLU A 203 -12.32 -0.93 -8.09
C GLU A 203 -11.42 -0.84 -9.32
N ASN A 204 -10.13 -1.03 -9.11
CA ASN A 204 -9.10 -1.14 -10.14
C ASN A 204 -8.02 -2.12 -9.65
N PRO A 205 -7.14 -2.63 -10.53
CA PRO A 205 -6.18 -3.67 -10.14
C PRO A 205 -5.32 -3.31 -8.91
N TYR A 206 -4.82 -2.07 -8.84
CA TYR A 206 -4.01 -1.60 -7.72
C TYR A 206 -4.80 -1.56 -6.40
N TYR A 207 -6.00 -0.98 -6.42
CA TYR A 207 -6.84 -0.96 -5.21
C TYR A 207 -7.35 -2.34 -4.85
N LEU A 208 -7.65 -3.20 -5.82
CA LEU A 208 -8.09 -4.56 -5.53
C LEU A 208 -6.99 -5.38 -4.83
N GLU A 209 -5.71 -5.14 -5.17
CA GLU A 209 -4.57 -5.76 -4.49
C GLU A 209 -4.48 -5.31 -3.02
N LEU A 210 -4.62 -4.01 -2.76
CA LEU A 210 -4.48 -3.43 -1.41
C LEU A 210 -5.74 -3.60 -0.52
N PHE A 211 -6.93 -3.59 -1.13
CA PHE A 211 -8.23 -3.50 -0.45
C PHE A 211 -9.15 -4.69 -0.73
N LYS A 212 -8.59 -5.85 -1.10
CA LYS A 212 -9.34 -7.06 -1.48
C LYS A 212 -10.50 -7.38 -0.55
N ASN A 213 -10.26 -7.38 0.76
CA ASN A 213 -11.27 -7.75 1.76
C ASN A 213 -12.37 -6.69 1.88
N GLU A 214 -12.01 -5.42 1.75
CA GLU A 214 -12.96 -4.30 1.75
C GLU A 214 -13.89 -4.36 0.52
N PHE A 215 -13.36 -4.66 -0.66
CA PHE A 215 -14.16 -4.91 -1.86
C PHE A 215 -15.07 -6.14 -1.71
N ILE A 216 -14.57 -7.24 -1.15
CA ILE A 216 -15.41 -8.43 -0.85
C ILE A 216 -16.56 -8.08 0.09
N THR A 217 -16.30 -7.24 1.10
CA THR A 217 -17.33 -6.79 2.04
C THR A 217 -18.41 -5.98 1.31
N ALA A 218 -18.01 -5.02 0.48
CA ALA A 218 -18.94 -4.23 -0.32
C ALA A 218 -19.73 -5.09 -1.31
N LYS A 219 -19.10 -6.08 -1.97
CA LYS A 219 -19.79 -7.04 -2.86
C LYS A 219 -20.84 -7.87 -2.11
N LYS A 220 -20.56 -8.31 -0.88
CA LYS A 220 -21.53 -9.02 -0.03
C LYS A 220 -22.68 -8.14 0.43
N VAL A 221 -22.42 -6.87 0.71
CA VAL A 221 -23.46 -5.88 1.02
C VAL A 221 -24.44 -5.71 -0.14
N LEU A 222 -23.92 -5.61 -1.37
CA LEU A 222 -24.74 -5.44 -2.57
C LEU A 222 -25.45 -6.74 -2.97
N ASN A 223 -24.79 -7.88 -2.79
CA ASN A 223 -25.32 -9.21 -3.09
C ASN A 223 -24.99 -10.19 -1.93
N PRO A 224 -25.96 -10.47 -1.03
CA PRO A 224 -25.74 -11.41 0.07
C PRO A 224 -25.36 -12.83 -0.35
N ASN A 225 -25.69 -13.22 -1.59
CA ASN A 225 -25.34 -14.53 -2.16
C ASN A 225 -23.98 -14.52 -2.89
N PHE A 226 -23.22 -13.43 -2.79
CA PHE A 226 -21.89 -13.30 -3.39
C PHE A 226 -20.97 -14.44 -2.97
N LYS A 227 -20.35 -15.10 -3.96
CA LYS A 227 -19.33 -16.13 -3.76
C LYS A 227 -18.04 -15.67 -4.41
N ILE A 228 -16.97 -15.63 -3.61
CA ILE A 228 -15.64 -15.26 -4.08
C ILE A 228 -15.13 -16.22 -5.18
N ASP A 229 -15.53 -17.49 -5.13
CA ASP A 229 -15.12 -18.50 -6.11
C ASP A 229 -15.76 -18.30 -7.50
N ASP A 230 -16.78 -17.43 -7.61
CA ASP A 230 -17.38 -17.09 -8.89
C ASP A 230 -16.62 -15.93 -9.58
N GLU A 231 -15.83 -15.15 -8.84
CA GLU A 231 -15.07 -14.01 -9.35
C GLU A 231 -14.04 -14.40 -10.41
N PRO A 232 -13.63 -13.45 -11.28
CA PRO A 232 -12.57 -13.70 -12.24
C PRO A 232 -11.29 -14.16 -11.53
N ASN A 233 -10.67 -15.21 -12.08
CA ASN A 233 -9.50 -15.85 -11.51
C ASN A 233 -8.45 -16.03 -12.61
N ILE A 234 -7.36 -15.28 -12.51
CA ILE A 234 -6.28 -15.32 -13.50
C ILE A 234 -5.25 -16.39 -13.14
N ARG A 235 -4.86 -17.17 -14.14
CA ARG A 235 -3.73 -18.10 -14.05
C ARG A 235 -2.92 -18.05 -15.35
N VAL A 236 -1.62 -18.31 -15.25
CA VAL A 236 -0.75 -18.55 -16.41
C VAL A 236 -0.18 -19.96 -16.34
N ASN A 237 0.30 -20.47 -17.47
CA ASN A 237 1.00 -21.76 -17.56
C ASN A 237 2.27 -21.79 -16.69
N SER A 238 3.03 -20.69 -16.67
CA SER A 238 4.19 -20.50 -15.81
C SER A 238 4.39 -19.03 -15.49
N GLU A 239 4.69 -18.72 -14.22
CA GLU A 239 5.12 -17.39 -13.78
C GLU A 239 6.63 -17.17 -14.01
N VAL A 240 7.34 -18.19 -14.50
CA VAL A 240 8.74 -18.12 -14.94
C VAL A 240 8.87 -18.70 -16.33
N VAL A 241 9.19 -17.87 -17.32
CA VAL A 241 9.47 -18.28 -18.70
C VAL A 241 10.98 -18.24 -18.91
N SER A 242 11.56 -19.35 -19.36
CA SER A 242 12.99 -19.43 -19.69
C SER A 242 13.15 -19.49 -21.21
N LEU A 243 13.91 -18.54 -21.76
CA LEU A 243 14.29 -18.48 -23.16
C LEU A 243 15.73 -18.98 -23.27
N SER A 244 15.92 -20.12 -23.95
CA SER A 244 17.23 -20.66 -24.27
C SER A 244 17.66 -20.23 -25.67
N ASP A 245 18.97 -20.27 -25.91
CA ASP A 245 19.56 -20.13 -27.26
C ASP A 245 19.23 -18.80 -27.94
N CYS A 246 19.06 -17.72 -27.17
CA CYS A 246 18.87 -16.40 -27.74
C CYS A 246 20.19 -15.91 -28.35
N THR A 247 20.18 -15.54 -29.63
CA THR A 247 21.34 -14.90 -30.27
C THR A 247 21.23 -13.37 -30.16
N VAL A 248 22.38 -12.69 -30.05
CA VAL A 248 22.43 -11.23 -30.11
C VAL A 248 21.72 -10.70 -31.37
N SER A 249 20.86 -9.70 -31.19
CA SER A 249 20.10 -9.00 -32.23
C SER A 249 19.06 -9.85 -32.99
N GLU A 250 18.80 -11.08 -32.58
CA GLU A 250 17.74 -11.93 -33.14
C GLU A 250 16.42 -11.82 -32.38
N ASP A 251 15.31 -12.00 -33.10
CA ASP A 251 13.97 -12.01 -32.54
C ASP A 251 13.68 -13.37 -31.90
N ASN A 252 13.31 -13.37 -30.63
CA ASN A 252 12.93 -14.56 -29.87
C ASN A 252 11.46 -14.45 -29.48
N VAL A 253 10.58 -15.05 -30.27
CA VAL A 253 9.14 -15.01 -30.05
C VAL A 253 8.70 -16.11 -29.09
N PHE A 254 7.91 -15.74 -28.08
CA PHE A 254 7.32 -16.68 -27.14
C PHE A 254 5.88 -16.27 -26.77
N VAL A 255 5.14 -17.19 -26.16
CA VAL A 255 3.71 -17.00 -25.82
C VAL A 255 3.48 -17.27 -24.34
N ILE A 256 2.68 -16.41 -23.71
CA ILE A 256 2.11 -16.63 -22.38
C ILE A 256 0.62 -16.90 -22.54
N SER A 257 0.16 -18.06 -22.06
CA SER A 257 -1.27 -18.40 -22.03
C SER A 257 -1.91 -17.86 -20.75
N ILE A 258 -2.88 -16.95 -20.89
CA ILE A 258 -3.64 -16.38 -19.78
C ILE A 258 -4.99 -17.08 -19.69
N TYR A 259 -5.25 -17.74 -18.57
CA TYR A 259 -6.48 -18.47 -18.30
C TYR A 259 -7.40 -17.68 -17.37
N ASN A 260 -8.70 -17.79 -17.61
CA ASN A 260 -9.73 -17.40 -16.65
C ASN A 260 -10.38 -18.65 -16.04
N ASP A 261 -9.95 -19.02 -14.84
CA ASP A 261 -10.53 -20.15 -14.09
C ASP A 261 -11.80 -19.76 -13.31
N GLY A 262 -12.23 -18.49 -13.42
CA GLY A 262 -13.41 -17.96 -12.75
C GLY A 262 -14.70 -18.17 -13.53
N LYS A 263 -15.83 -17.79 -12.93
CA LYS A 263 -17.16 -17.88 -13.57
C LYS A 263 -17.62 -16.57 -14.21
N TYR A 264 -16.98 -15.46 -13.86
CA TYR A 264 -17.19 -14.16 -14.49
C TYR A 264 -16.06 -13.81 -15.47
N PRO A 265 -16.32 -12.93 -16.46
CA PRO A 265 -15.31 -12.53 -17.43
C PRO A 265 -14.08 -11.89 -16.78
N LEU A 266 -12.90 -12.37 -17.16
CA LEU A 266 -11.62 -11.78 -16.79
C LEU A 266 -11.31 -10.64 -17.75
N LYS A 267 -11.21 -9.44 -17.20
CA LYS A 267 -10.90 -8.23 -17.94
C LYS A 267 -9.43 -7.88 -17.72
N VAL A 268 -8.60 -8.13 -18.74
CA VAL A 268 -7.18 -7.76 -18.75
C VAL A 268 -7.08 -6.33 -19.27
N SER A 269 -6.79 -5.43 -18.34
CA SER A 269 -6.76 -3.98 -18.58
C SER A 269 -5.48 -3.50 -19.26
N ARG A 270 -4.34 -4.10 -18.90
CA ARG A 270 -3.03 -3.71 -19.46
C ARG A 270 -1.98 -4.78 -19.22
N ILE A 271 -1.01 -4.83 -20.12
CA ILE A 271 0.21 -5.61 -19.99
C ILE A 271 1.40 -4.64 -20.10
N PHE A 272 2.33 -4.71 -19.15
CA PHE A 272 3.53 -3.89 -19.11
C PHE A 272 4.76 -4.79 -19.20
N THR A 273 5.77 -4.34 -19.95
CA THR A 273 7.08 -4.98 -20.00
C THR A 273 8.11 -4.08 -19.32
N SER A 274 9.07 -4.69 -18.63
CA SER A 274 10.12 -3.99 -17.88
C SER A 274 11.22 -3.34 -18.75
N CYS A 275 11.26 -3.63 -20.05
CA CYS A 275 12.35 -3.25 -20.95
C CYS A 275 11.87 -3.13 -22.39
N SER A 276 12.49 -2.23 -23.18
CA SER A 276 12.29 -2.12 -24.63
C SER A 276 12.75 -3.35 -25.42
N CYS A 277 13.64 -4.15 -24.83
CA CYS A 277 14.08 -5.45 -25.34
C CYS A 277 12.99 -6.53 -25.30
N LEU A 278 11.84 -6.24 -24.67
CA LEU A 278 10.69 -7.14 -24.59
C LEU A 278 9.43 -6.43 -25.08
N ASN A 279 8.94 -6.82 -26.26
CA ASN A 279 7.82 -6.19 -26.92
C ASN A 279 6.60 -7.12 -26.94
N LEU A 280 5.45 -6.56 -26.58
CA LEU A 280 4.15 -7.20 -26.73
C LEU A 280 3.72 -7.10 -28.20
N LEU A 281 3.37 -8.23 -28.83
CA LEU A 281 3.05 -8.30 -30.26
C LEU A 281 1.55 -8.23 -30.56
N ASP A 282 0.72 -8.78 -29.66
CA ASP A 282 -0.74 -8.79 -29.75
C ASP A 282 -1.35 -8.18 -28.48
N HIS A 283 -2.68 -8.04 -28.44
CA HIS A 283 -3.39 -7.57 -27.24
C HIS A 283 -2.82 -6.26 -26.64
N THR A 284 -2.45 -5.30 -27.50
CA THR A 284 -1.89 -4.00 -27.11
C THR A 284 -2.89 -3.13 -26.32
N ASP A 285 -4.17 -3.40 -26.52
CA ASP A 285 -5.28 -2.79 -25.80
C ASP A 285 -5.95 -3.79 -24.85
N GLU A 286 -6.86 -3.28 -24.03
CA GLU A 286 -7.68 -4.07 -23.13
C GLU A 286 -8.45 -5.20 -23.86
N PHE A 287 -8.50 -6.38 -23.23
CA PHE A 287 -9.23 -7.53 -23.75
C PHE A 287 -9.90 -8.33 -22.63
N VAL A 288 -10.81 -9.22 -23.04
CA VAL A 288 -11.61 -10.04 -22.12
C VAL A 288 -11.39 -11.52 -22.42
N VAL A 289 -11.17 -12.30 -21.37
CA VAL A 289 -11.11 -13.77 -21.42
C VAL A 289 -12.40 -14.32 -20.81
N SER A 290 -13.15 -15.08 -21.61
CA SER A 290 -14.41 -15.70 -21.17
C SER A 290 -14.18 -16.66 -20.00
N PRO A 291 -15.21 -16.93 -19.17
CA PRO A 291 -15.13 -17.94 -18.12
C PRO A 291 -14.67 -19.30 -18.64
N ASN A 292 -13.72 -19.94 -17.96
CA ASN A 292 -13.11 -21.22 -18.32
C ASN A 292 -12.43 -21.25 -19.70
N ASP A 293 -11.98 -20.09 -20.19
CA ASP A 293 -11.28 -19.93 -21.46
C ASP A 293 -9.86 -19.39 -21.27
N SER A 294 -9.11 -19.28 -22.36
CA SER A 294 -7.75 -18.74 -22.37
C SER A 294 -7.47 -17.83 -23.56
N ALA A 295 -6.59 -16.85 -23.35
CA ALA A 295 -6.01 -16.03 -24.41
C ALA A 295 -4.51 -16.32 -24.53
N MET A 296 -4.01 -16.37 -25.76
CA MET A 296 -2.59 -16.51 -26.06
C MET A 296 -2.02 -15.12 -26.30
N VAL A 297 -1.04 -14.72 -25.50
CA VAL A 297 -0.39 -13.41 -25.62
C VAL A 297 1.06 -13.60 -26.07
N SER A 298 1.39 -13.02 -27.21
CA SER A 298 2.67 -13.18 -27.89
C SER A 298 3.63 -12.04 -27.58
N PHE A 299 4.88 -12.38 -27.29
CA PHE A 299 5.95 -11.45 -27.01
C PHE A 299 7.14 -11.72 -27.93
N ASN A 300 7.88 -10.67 -28.26
CA ASN A 300 9.18 -10.77 -28.89
C ASN A 300 10.26 -10.24 -27.94
N PHE A 301 11.28 -11.06 -27.69
CA PHE A 301 12.48 -10.68 -26.96
C PHE A 301 13.65 -10.49 -27.93
N LYS A 302 14.30 -9.33 -27.84
CA LYS A 302 15.49 -8.99 -28.63
C LYS A 302 16.48 -8.20 -27.79
N SER A 303 17.69 -8.75 -27.63
CA SER A 303 18.78 -8.11 -26.89
C SER A 303 19.92 -7.70 -27.81
N GLU A 304 20.51 -6.52 -27.56
CA GLU A 304 21.71 -6.04 -28.24
C GLU A 304 23.01 -6.51 -27.53
N GLU A 305 22.88 -7.03 -26.32
CA GLU A 305 24.00 -7.49 -25.49
C GLU A 305 23.87 -8.98 -25.15
N SER A 306 25.01 -9.67 -25.06
CA SER A 306 25.11 -11.05 -24.60
C SER A 306 25.11 -11.14 -23.07
N GLY A 307 24.84 -12.34 -22.55
CA GLY A 307 24.82 -12.65 -21.13
C GLY A 307 23.46 -13.07 -20.61
N GLU A 308 23.35 -13.18 -19.27
CA GLU A 308 22.12 -13.57 -18.60
C GLU A 308 21.27 -12.35 -18.24
N VAL A 309 20.00 -12.40 -18.60
CA VAL A 309 19.09 -11.28 -18.46
C VAL A 309 17.80 -11.72 -17.77
N ILE A 310 17.38 -10.96 -16.77
CA ILE A 310 16.09 -11.12 -16.08
C ILE A 310 15.20 -9.93 -16.47
N ARG A 311 13.98 -10.22 -16.91
CA ARG A 311 12.94 -9.23 -17.21
C ARG A 311 11.63 -9.63 -16.56
N ASP A 312 10.77 -8.64 -16.35
CA ASP A 312 9.43 -8.82 -15.83
C ASP A 312 8.37 -8.38 -16.85
N VAL A 313 7.26 -9.12 -16.86
CA VAL A 313 5.98 -8.78 -17.48
C VAL A 313 4.94 -8.64 -16.37
N PHE A 314 4.17 -7.55 -16.39
CA PHE A 314 3.11 -7.27 -15.44
C PHE A 314 1.77 -7.27 -16.17
N ILE A 315 0.83 -8.11 -15.73
CA ILE A 315 -0.50 -8.21 -16.31
C ILE A 315 -1.50 -7.69 -15.27
N THR A 316 -2.22 -6.61 -15.58
CA THR A 316 -3.21 -6.01 -14.68
C THR A 316 -4.62 -6.38 -15.10
N SER A 317 -5.43 -6.89 -14.17
CA SER A 317 -6.78 -7.37 -14.44
C SER A 317 -7.73 -7.17 -13.26
N ASN A 318 -9.02 -7.43 -13.47
CA ASN A 318 -10.02 -7.51 -12.40
C ASN A 318 -10.00 -8.84 -11.63
N ALA A 319 -8.98 -9.67 -11.79
CA ALA A 319 -8.91 -10.97 -11.12
C ALA A 319 -8.72 -10.80 -9.61
N ILE A 320 -9.62 -11.37 -8.81
CA ILE A 320 -9.58 -11.17 -7.35
C ILE A 320 -8.44 -11.94 -6.67
N ASN A 321 -7.94 -13.00 -7.30
CA ASN A 321 -6.84 -13.81 -6.78
C ASN A 321 -5.48 -13.10 -6.97
N LYS A 322 -5.25 -12.52 -8.15
CA LYS A 322 -4.02 -11.80 -8.52
C LYS A 322 -4.36 -10.63 -9.45
N PRO A 323 -4.77 -9.47 -8.91
CA PRO A 323 -5.12 -8.30 -9.72
C PRO A 323 -3.95 -7.80 -10.56
N ILE A 324 -2.73 -7.91 -10.02
CA ILE A 324 -1.46 -7.69 -10.72
C ILE A 324 -0.70 -9.02 -10.71
N LEU A 325 -0.58 -9.63 -11.88
CA LEU A 325 0.16 -10.87 -12.07
C LEU A 325 1.57 -10.55 -12.60
N TYR A 326 2.58 -11.14 -11.97
CA TYR A 326 3.99 -10.97 -12.30
C TYR A 326 4.50 -12.23 -13.01
N VAL A 327 5.07 -12.07 -14.20
CA VAL A 327 5.73 -13.15 -14.93
C VAL A 327 7.18 -12.77 -15.16
N LYS A 328 8.11 -13.61 -14.68
CA LYS A 328 9.55 -13.43 -14.84
C LYS A 328 10.02 -14.11 -16.11
N ILE A 329 10.79 -13.40 -16.91
CA ILE A 329 11.44 -13.87 -18.12
C ILE A 329 12.94 -13.99 -17.83
N LEU A 330 13.47 -15.20 -17.98
CA LEU A 330 14.89 -15.51 -17.88
C LEU A 330 15.42 -15.78 -19.28
N ALA A 331 16.45 -15.07 -19.72
CA ALA A 331 17.05 -15.27 -21.04
C ALA A 331 18.57 -15.41 -20.92
N SER A 332 19.15 -16.35 -21.66
CA SER A 332 20.59 -16.49 -21.84
C SER A 332 20.93 -16.18 -23.29
N ILE A 333 21.72 -15.11 -23.51
CA ILE A 333 22.04 -14.60 -24.85
C ILE A 333 23.51 -14.89 -25.18
N TYR A 334 23.77 -15.47 -26.35
CA TYR A 334 25.10 -15.85 -26.84
C TYR A 334 25.60 -14.99 -28.01
#